data_AF-A0A7C6B2T1-F1
#
_entry.id   AF-A0A7C6B2T1-F1
#
_cell.length_a   1.000
_cell.length_b   1.000
_cell.length_c   1.000
_cell.angle_alpha   90.00
_cell.angle_beta   90.00
_cell.angle_gamma   90.00
#
_symmetry.space_group_name_H-M   'P 1'
#
loop_
_entity.id
_entity.type
_entity.pdbx_description
1 polymer ?
#
loop_
_entity_poly.entity_id
_entity_poly.type
_entity_poly.pdbx_seq_one_letter_code
_entity_poly.pdbx_strand_id
1 'polypeptide(L)'
;MPEALNTPHGWRLDLAPEAPADLASDLLLPALRAVPAAMAARLGPCRIRVVSSLERPEISSRWRRRQAETEITIAFGELDPHDIAMELLVCLGQLLWEVTRQEERAAWLEQLSREIEAGVEGEIDEQALEAKQRLLAGAASARSRKRLQQYACTGFAATAAEYLHCLWHDVTIRTGPEHLPAECLRARLELLARWFPPNRGYRLFAAGEAQRGTGSAGPSEPNPA
;
A
#
# COMPACT_ATOMS: atom_id res chain seq x y z
N MET A 1 -13.91 26.29 -10.62
CA MET A 1 -12.44 26.14 -10.62
C MET A 1 -12.11 25.23 -9.44
N PRO A 2 -11.34 24.14 -9.63
CA PRO A 2 -10.95 23.29 -8.51
C PRO A 2 -10.16 24.10 -7.50
N GLU A 3 -10.45 23.91 -6.21
CA GLU A 3 -9.71 24.55 -5.12
C GLU A 3 -8.41 23.78 -4.92
N ALA A 4 -7.28 24.46 -5.11
CA ALA A 4 -5.96 23.89 -4.95
C ALA A 4 -5.49 24.09 -3.50
N LEU A 5 -5.36 22.99 -2.76
CA LEU A 5 -4.89 22.99 -1.38
C LEU A 5 -3.39 22.66 -1.34
N ASN A 6 -2.63 23.43 -0.58
CA ASN A 6 -1.25 23.07 -0.24
C ASN A 6 -1.29 21.97 0.82
N THR A 7 -0.59 20.88 0.56
CA THR A 7 -0.57 19.71 1.44
C THR A 7 0.77 19.60 2.16
N PRO A 8 0.93 18.63 3.08
CA PRO A 8 2.25 18.25 3.58
C PRO A 8 3.22 17.96 2.42
N HIS A 9 4.52 18.12 2.69
CA HIS A 9 5.60 17.89 1.73
C HIS A 9 5.65 18.86 0.53
N GLY A 10 4.82 19.90 0.53
CA GLY A 10 4.75 20.86 -0.58
C GLY A 10 4.07 20.29 -1.83
N TRP A 11 3.28 19.22 -1.68
CA TRP A 11 2.44 18.70 -2.75
C TRP A 11 1.16 19.53 -2.90
N ARG A 12 0.47 19.33 -4.02
CA ARG A 12 -0.77 20.02 -4.36
C ARG A 12 -1.92 19.03 -4.43
N LEU A 13 -3.06 19.39 -3.86
CA LEU A 13 -4.31 18.64 -3.98
C LEU A 13 -5.35 19.50 -4.67
N ASP A 14 -5.85 19.03 -5.81
CA ASP A 14 -6.96 19.65 -6.53
C ASP A 14 -8.19 18.74 -6.44
N LEU A 15 -9.29 19.25 -5.90
CA LEU A 15 -10.57 18.55 -5.82
C LEU A 15 -11.51 19.03 -6.92
N ALA A 16 -12.24 18.09 -7.53
CA ALA A 16 -13.39 18.44 -8.35
C ALA A 16 -14.47 19.12 -7.50
N PRO A 17 -15.25 20.07 -8.07
CA PRO A 17 -16.31 20.78 -7.33
C PRO A 17 -17.36 19.87 -6.70
N GLU A 18 -17.56 18.68 -7.27
CA GLU A 18 -18.54 17.69 -6.85
C GLU A 18 -18.00 16.71 -5.80
N ALA A 19 -16.72 16.83 -5.43
CA ALA A 19 -16.13 15.97 -4.41
C ALA A 19 -16.79 16.22 -3.04
N PRO A 20 -16.91 15.20 -2.18
CA PRO A 20 -17.41 15.38 -0.81
C PRO A 20 -16.60 16.42 -0.06
N ALA A 21 -17.30 17.29 0.70
CA ALA A 21 -16.69 18.46 1.33
C ALA A 21 -15.62 18.11 2.39
N ASP A 22 -15.79 16.97 3.04
CA ASP A 22 -14.94 16.42 4.10
C ASP A 22 -13.82 15.51 3.57
N LEU A 23 -13.89 15.05 2.31
CA LEU A 23 -12.92 14.11 1.73
C LEU A 23 -11.47 14.59 1.91
N ALA A 24 -11.23 15.89 1.69
CA ALA A 24 -9.89 16.43 1.84
C ALA A 24 -9.46 16.58 3.30
N SER A 25 -10.30 17.20 4.16
CA SER A 25 -9.92 17.49 5.54
C SER A 25 -9.81 16.24 6.39
N ASP A 26 -10.70 15.28 6.18
CA ASP A 26 -10.92 14.18 7.09
C ASP A 26 -10.13 12.94 6.66
N LEU A 27 -9.88 12.76 5.36
CA LEU A 27 -9.15 11.59 4.85
C LEU A 27 -7.86 11.94 4.11
N LEU A 28 -7.91 12.70 3.02
CA LEU A 28 -6.73 12.86 2.15
C LEU A 28 -5.60 13.63 2.83
N LEU A 29 -5.89 14.74 3.52
CA LEU A 29 -4.86 15.50 4.22
C LEU A 29 -4.24 14.70 5.38
N PRO A 30 -5.02 14.01 6.25
CA PRO A 30 -4.46 13.09 7.23
C PRO A 30 -3.61 11.96 6.63
N ALA A 31 -4.08 11.31 5.56
CA ALA A 31 -3.33 10.25 4.87
C ALA A 31 -2.00 10.79 4.30
N LEU A 32 -2.01 11.99 3.70
CA LEU A 32 -0.81 12.66 3.20
C LEU A 32 0.15 13.08 4.32
N ARG A 33 -0.34 13.44 5.51
CA ARG A 33 0.52 13.75 6.68
C ARG A 33 1.25 12.52 7.20
N ALA A 34 0.63 11.34 7.06
CA ALA A 34 1.20 10.07 7.47
C ALA A 34 2.37 9.62 6.58
N VAL A 35 2.50 10.17 5.37
CA VAL A 35 3.60 9.86 4.45
C VAL A 35 4.94 10.27 5.06
N PRO A 36 5.90 9.34 5.24
CA PRO A 36 7.22 9.69 5.74
C PRO A 36 7.93 10.73 4.88
N ALA A 37 8.58 11.71 5.52
CA ALA A 37 9.31 12.76 4.80
C ALA A 37 10.38 12.20 3.85
N ALA A 38 11.04 11.09 4.22
CA ALA A 38 12.00 10.39 3.35
C ALA A 38 11.34 9.79 2.10
N MET A 39 10.10 9.30 2.22
CA MET A 39 9.33 8.77 1.09
C MET A 39 8.89 9.90 0.18
N ALA A 40 8.35 10.98 0.75
CA ALA A 40 7.94 12.16 -0.02
C ALA A 40 9.13 12.80 -0.76
N ALA A 41 10.29 12.90 -0.12
CA ALA A 41 11.53 13.39 -0.74
C ALA A 41 11.97 12.52 -1.93
N ARG A 42 11.76 11.19 -1.85
CA ARG A 42 12.10 10.26 -2.93
C ARG A 42 11.15 10.41 -4.13
N LEU A 43 9.86 10.65 -3.86
CA LEU A 43 8.84 10.85 -4.88
C LEU A 43 8.98 12.20 -5.60
N GLY A 44 9.44 13.23 -4.87
CA GLY A 44 9.56 14.60 -5.37
C GLY A 44 8.22 15.32 -5.39
N PRO A 45 8.08 16.41 -6.17
CA PRO A 45 6.83 17.16 -6.27
C PRO A 45 5.70 16.31 -6.85
N CYS A 46 4.56 16.28 -6.16
CA CYS A 46 3.34 15.59 -6.60
C CYS A 46 2.16 16.57 -6.68
N ARG A 47 1.32 16.35 -7.69
CA ARG A 47 0.02 16.97 -7.86
C ARG A 47 -1.05 15.89 -7.87
N ILE A 48 -1.91 15.90 -6.88
CA ILE A 48 -2.99 14.93 -6.68
C ILE A 48 -4.28 15.59 -7.14
N ARG A 49 -5.01 14.89 -8.02
CA ARG A 49 -6.25 15.38 -8.60
C ARG A 49 -7.35 14.37 -8.32
N VAL A 50 -8.40 14.82 -7.65
CA VAL A 50 -9.60 14.01 -7.39
C VAL A 50 -10.68 14.47 -8.35
N VAL A 51 -11.15 13.57 -9.20
CA VAL A 51 -12.11 13.84 -10.29
C VAL A 51 -13.32 12.92 -10.16
N SER A 52 -14.45 13.28 -10.78
CA SER A 52 -15.66 12.45 -10.73
C SER A 52 -15.47 11.10 -11.43
N SER A 53 -14.85 11.11 -12.61
CA SER A 53 -14.53 9.89 -13.35
C SER A 53 -13.27 10.04 -14.19
N LEU A 54 -12.64 8.90 -14.49
CA LEU A 54 -11.59 8.80 -15.50
C LEU A 54 -12.19 8.47 -16.87
N GLU A 55 -11.39 8.64 -17.93
CA GLU A 55 -11.78 8.31 -19.32
C GLU A 55 -12.23 6.85 -19.48
N ARG A 56 -11.73 5.98 -18.60
CA ARG A 56 -12.04 4.55 -18.51
C ARG A 56 -12.70 4.29 -17.14
N PRO A 57 -14.02 4.01 -17.09
CA PRO A 57 -14.75 3.88 -15.83
C PRO A 57 -14.25 2.74 -14.93
N GLU A 58 -13.61 1.72 -15.51
CA GLU A 58 -13.04 0.58 -14.79
C GLU A 58 -11.73 0.91 -14.04
N ILE A 59 -11.18 2.10 -14.27
CA ILE A 59 -9.95 2.56 -13.63
C ILE A 59 -10.33 3.58 -12.55
N SER A 60 -10.02 3.26 -11.30
CA SER A 60 -10.19 4.15 -10.14
C SER A 60 -9.06 5.17 -10.02
N SER A 61 -7.84 4.82 -10.41
CA SER A 61 -6.68 5.70 -10.26
C SER A 61 -5.63 5.54 -11.37
N ARG A 62 -4.89 6.62 -11.63
CA ARG A 62 -3.72 6.62 -12.53
C ARG A 62 -2.69 7.62 -12.07
N TRP A 63 -1.42 7.38 -12.40
CA TRP A 63 -0.37 8.37 -12.25
C TRP A 63 0.40 8.57 -13.55
N ARG A 64 1.00 9.76 -13.70
CA ARG A 64 1.85 10.10 -14.83
C ARG A 64 3.01 10.97 -14.37
N ARG A 65 4.23 10.56 -14.70
CA ARG A 65 5.41 11.39 -14.48
C ARG A 65 5.51 12.48 -15.54
N ARG A 66 5.63 13.73 -15.12
CA ARG A 66 5.96 14.88 -15.97
C ARG A 66 7.40 15.33 -15.69
N GLN A 67 7.90 16.26 -16.50
CA GLN A 67 9.27 16.76 -16.35
C GLN A 67 9.50 17.48 -15.01
N ALA A 68 8.48 18.13 -14.45
CA ALA A 68 8.60 18.96 -13.23
C ALA A 68 7.89 18.38 -12.00
N GLU A 69 6.82 17.60 -12.19
CA GLU A 69 6.02 17.02 -11.10
C GLU A 69 5.42 15.68 -11.53
N THR A 70 5.01 14.87 -10.56
CA THR A 70 4.22 13.67 -10.79
C THR A 70 2.74 14.01 -10.61
N GLU A 71 1.90 13.69 -11.60
CA GLU A 71 0.46 13.86 -11.51
C GLU A 71 -0.18 12.53 -11.10
N ILE A 72 -0.94 12.51 -10.01
CA ILE A 72 -1.79 11.39 -9.57
C ILE A 72 -3.23 11.83 -9.77
N THR A 73 -4.05 11.00 -10.41
CA THR A 73 -5.47 11.27 -10.64
C THR A 73 -6.30 10.11 -10.11
N ILE A 74 -7.28 10.41 -9.28
CA ILE A 74 -8.17 9.43 -8.65
C ILE A 74 -9.60 9.82 -8.99
N ALA A 75 -10.36 8.88 -9.55
CA ALA A 75 -11.78 9.01 -9.72
C ALA A 75 -12.47 8.68 -8.39
N PHE A 76 -13.30 9.58 -7.88
CA PHE A 76 -14.11 9.28 -6.69
C PHE A 76 -15.36 8.47 -7.03
N GLY A 77 -15.94 8.63 -8.23
CA GLY A 77 -17.04 7.80 -8.73
C GLY A 77 -18.07 7.40 -7.66
N GLU A 78 -18.24 6.10 -7.47
CA GLU A 78 -19.04 5.48 -6.40
C GLU A 78 -18.17 4.94 -5.23
N LEU A 79 -16.88 5.27 -5.19
CA LEU A 79 -15.99 4.83 -4.12
C LEU A 79 -16.36 5.47 -2.79
N ASP A 80 -16.21 4.69 -1.71
CA ASP A 80 -16.23 5.26 -0.38
C ASP A 80 -15.05 6.22 -0.20
N PRO A 81 -15.20 7.32 0.57
CA PRO A 81 -14.10 8.22 0.87
C PRO A 81 -12.81 7.53 1.33
N HIS A 82 -12.88 6.44 2.11
CA HIS A 82 -11.71 5.66 2.53
C HIS A 82 -11.00 5.00 1.36
N ASP A 83 -11.75 4.41 0.44
CA ASP A 83 -11.21 3.75 -0.77
C ASP A 83 -10.47 4.76 -1.65
N ILE A 84 -10.93 6.01 -1.74
CA ILE A 84 -10.22 7.08 -2.46
C ILE A 84 -8.84 7.33 -1.84
N ALA A 85 -8.75 7.36 -0.51
CA ALA A 85 -7.47 7.49 0.17
C ALA A 85 -6.60 6.25 -0.07
N MET A 86 -7.15 5.04 -0.02
CA MET A 86 -6.39 3.82 -0.32
C MET A 86 -5.83 3.81 -1.74
N GLU A 87 -6.61 4.23 -2.74
CA GLU A 87 -6.17 4.38 -4.12
C GLU A 87 -5.00 5.37 -4.27
N LEU A 88 -5.01 6.46 -3.49
CA LEU A 88 -3.88 7.37 -3.40
C LEU A 88 -2.64 6.66 -2.88
N LEU A 89 -2.74 5.91 -1.78
CA LEU A 89 -1.61 5.22 -1.17
C LEU A 89 -1.03 4.13 -2.10
N VAL A 90 -1.89 3.42 -2.84
CA VAL A 90 -1.47 2.48 -3.88
C VAL A 90 -0.69 3.18 -4.99
N CYS A 91 -1.21 4.30 -5.51
CA CYS A 91 -0.49 5.12 -6.50
C CYS A 91 0.88 5.58 -5.99
N LEU A 92 0.98 6.01 -4.73
CA LEU A 92 2.25 6.38 -4.10
C LEU A 92 3.19 5.17 -4.01
N GLY A 93 2.70 3.99 -3.66
CA GLY A 93 3.47 2.75 -3.62
C GLY A 93 4.02 2.34 -4.99
N GLN A 94 3.20 2.44 -6.04
CA GLN A 94 3.62 2.19 -7.42
C GLN A 94 4.69 3.19 -7.88
N LEU A 95 4.50 4.47 -7.59
CA LEU A 95 5.50 5.50 -7.90
C LEU A 95 6.80 5.30 -7.14
N LEU A 96 6.70 4.88 -5.87
CA LEU A 96 7.84 4.62 -5.03
C LEU A 96 8.68 3.47 -5.60
N TRP A 97 8.04 2.41 -6.08
CA TRP A 97 8.73 1.31 -6.77
C TRP A 97 9.63 1.79 -7.91
N GLU A 98 9.15 2.75 -8.73
CA GLU A 98 9.93 3.30 -9.86
C GLU A 98 11.21 4.00 -9.41
N VAL A 99 11.23 4.56 -8.20
CA VAL A 99 12.37 5.29 -7.62
C VAL A 99 13.12 4.52 -6.52
N THR A 100 12.75 3.26 -6.30
CA THR A 100 13.43 2.33 -5.39
C THR A 100 14.83 2.02 -5.93
N ARG A 101 15.84 2.15 -5.06
CA ARG A 101 17.25 1.86 -5.36
C ARG A 101 17.45 0.37 -5.62
N GLN A 102 18.53 0.02 -6.31
CA GLN A 102 18.84 -1.37 -6.62
C GLN A 102 18.99 -2.25 -5.36
N GLU A 103 19.61 -1.74 -4.31
CA GLU A 103 19.77 -2.44 -3.02
C GLU A 103 18.43 -2.69 -2.32
N GLU A 104 17.55 -1.69 -2.30
CA GLU A 104 16.19 -1.79 -1.76
C GLU A 104 15.36 -2.82 -2.57
N ARG A 105 15.49 -2.82 -3.91
CA ARG A 105 14.84 -3.83 -4.77
C ARG A 105 15.39 -5.24 -4.52
N ALA A 106 16.70 -5.39 -4.31
CA ALA A 106 17.31 -6.68 -4.02
C ALA A 106 16.81 -7.25 -2.68
N ALA A 107 16.80 -6.43 -1.63
CA ALA A 107 16.27 -6.81 -0.32
C ALA A 107 14.76 -7.13 -0.36
N TRP A 108 13.99 -6.39 -1.17
CA TRP A 108 12.58 -6.72 -1.42
C TRP A 108 12.41 -8.09 -2.09
N LEU A 109 13.16 -8.36 -3.15
CA LEU A 109 13.10 -9.65 -3.84
C LEU A 109 13.55 -10.80 -2.94
N GLU A 110 14.55 -10.58 -2.10
CA GLU A 110 15.00 -11.57 -1.12
C GLU A 110 13.91 -11.88 -0.09
N GLN A 111 13.19 -10.87 0.41
CA GLN A 111 12.05 -11.06 1.29
C GLN A 111 10.95 -11.91 0.61
N LEU A 112 10.58 -11.60 -0.64
CA LEU A 112 9.61 -12.37 -1.40
C LEU A 112 10.07 -13.81 -1.66
N SER A 113 11.36 -14.03 -1.94
CA SER A 113 11.92 -15.37 -2.12
C SER A 113 11.78 -16.21 -0.86
N ARG A 114 12.09 -15.66 0.33
CA ARG A 114 11.93 -16.38 1.61
C ARG A 114 10.48 -16.80 1.86
N GLU A 115 9.54 -15.91 1.57
CA GLU A 115 8.10 -16.19 1.73
C GLU A 115 7.62 -17.27 0.76
N ILE A 116 8.06 -17.23 -0.50
CA ILE A 116 7.73 -18.26 -1.50
C ILE A 116 8.34 -19.61 -1.12
N GLU A 117 9.60 -19.63 -0.68
CA GLU A 117 10.29 -20.84 -0.23
C GLU A 117 9.64 -21.44 1.03
N ALA A 118 9.09 -20.60 1.90
CA ALA A 118 8.30 -21.01 3.05
C ALA A 118 6.87 -21.46 2.71
N GLY A 119 6.46 -21.39 1.44
CA GLY A 119 5.12 -21.81 1.00
C GLY A 119 4.00 -20.85 1.40
N VAL A 120 4.30 -19.57 1.61
CA VAL A 120 3.28 -18.56 1.93
C VAL A 120 2.41 -18.32 0.70
N GLU A 121 1.12 -18.62 0.78
CA GLU A 121 0.19 -18.49 -0.35
C GLU A 121 -0.47 -17.10 -0.41
N GLY A 122 -0.97 -16.61 0.73
CA GLY A 122 -1.72 -15.35 0.81
C GLY A 122 -0.93 -14.08 0.50
N GLU A 123 -1.68 -12.97 0.31
CA GLU A 123 -1.17 -11.62 0.03
C GLU A 123 -2.00 -10.53 0.72
N ILE A 124 -1.51 -9.29 0.66
CA ILE A 124 -2.16 -8.11 1.26
C ILE A 124 -3.44 -7.73 0.49
N ASP A 125 -3.36 -7.72 -0.84
CA ASP A 125 -4.48 -7.40 -1.72
C ASP A 125 -4.66 -8.45 -2.84
N GLU A 126 -5.82 -8.37 -3.50
CA GLU A 126 -6.21 -9.31 -4.56
C GLU A 126 -5.30 -9.22 -5.80
N GLN A 127 -4.85 -8.03 -6.20
CA GLN A 127 -4.00 -7.87 -7.38
C GLN A 127 -2.61 -8.49 -7.17
N ALA A 128 -2.06 -8.35 -5.96
CA ALA A 128 -0.81 -8.97 -5.53
C ALA A 128 -0.97 -10.49 -5.48
N LEU A 129 -2.09 -10.98 -4.94
CA LEU A 129 -2.43 -12.40 -4.88
C LEU A 129 -2.49 -13.00 -6.30
N GLU A 130 -3.22 -12.38 -7.22
CA GLU A 130 -3.30 -12.81 -8.62
C GLU A 130 -1.94 -12.78 -9.32
N ALA A 131 -1.11 -11.77 -9.07
CA ALA A 131 0.23 -11.68 -9.64
C ALA A 131 1.13 -12.82 -9.13
N LYS A 132 1.04 -13.14 -7.84
CA LYS A 132 1.75 -14.26 -7.20
C LYS A 132 1.29 -15.61 -7.75
N GLN A 133 -0.02 -15.85 -7.81
CA GLN A 133 -0.58 -17.08 -8.36
C GLN A 133 -0.15 -17.27 -9.83
N ARG A 134 -0.17 -16.20 -10.63
CA ARG A 134 0.35 -16.24 -12.00
C ARG A 134 1.85 -16.56 -12.04
N LEU A 135 2.66 -16.06 -11.12
CA LEU A 135 4.08 -16.42 -11.03
C LEU A 135 4.25 -17.91 -10.68
N LEU A 136 3.46 -18.42 -9.74
CA LEU A 136 3.59 -19.77 -9.17
C LEU A 136 2.81 -20.86 -9.93
N ALA A 137 2.04 -20.51 -10.96
CA ALA A 137 1.20 -21.44 -11.74
C ALA A 137 1.97 -22.63 -12.40
N GLY A 138 3.30 -22.60 -12.43
CA GLY A 138 4.12 -23.73 -12.87
C GLY A 138 5.59 -23.35 -13.09
N ALA A 139 6.45 -24.36 -13.34
CA ALA A 139 7.89 -24.17 -13.44
C ALA A 139 8.34 -23.18 -14.53
N ALA A 140 7.62 -23.12 -15.66
CA ALA A 140 7.90 -22.13 -16.71
C ALA A 140 7.54 -20.70 -16.27
N SER A 141 6.41 -20.53 -15.60
CA SER A 141 5.96 -19.23 -15.05
C SER A 141 6.90 -18.74 -13.96
N ALA A 142 7.35 -19.62 -13.06
CA ALA A 142 8.25 -19.30 -11.96
C ALA A 142 9.61 -18.76 -12.43
N ARG A 143 10.07 -19.17 -13.62
CA ARG A 143 11.31 -18.66 -14.24
C ARG A 143 11.12 -17.37 -15.04
N SER A 144 9.88 -16.87 -15.16
CA SER A 144 9.58 -15.68 -15.95
C SER A 144 9.97 -14.41 -15.19
N ARG A 145 11.05 -13.75 -15.64
CA ARG A 145 11.46 -12.44 -15.11
C ARG A 145 10.35 -11.40 -15.19
N LYS A 146 9.54 -11.43 -16.24
CA LYS A 146 8.40 -10.52 -16.41
C LYS A 146 7.34 -10.74 -15.33
N ARG A 147 6.97 -11.99 -15.05
CA ARG A 147 5.98 -12.30 -13.99
C ARG A 147 6.53 -11.97 -12.60
N LEU A 148 7.81 -12.27 -12.36
CA LEU A 148 8.47 -11.90 -11.12
C LEU A 148 8.47 -10.39 -10.92
N GLN A 149 8.82 -9.62 -11.96
CA GLN A 149 8.80 -8.16 -11.90
C GLN A 149 7.39 -7.61 -11.65
N GLN A 150 6.37 -8.19 -12.29
CA GLN A 150 4.98 -7.79 -12.08
C GLN A 150 4.56 -8.05 -10.62
N TYR A 151 4.79 -9.26 -10.11
CA TYR A 151 4.48 -9.59 -8.72
C TYR A 151 5.26 -8.72 -7.74
N ALA A 152 6.56 -8.53 -7.96
CA ALA A 152 7.39 -7.69 -7.10
C ALA A 152 6.90 -6.24 -7.07
N CYS A 153 6.50 -5.68 -8.22
CA CYS A 153 5.94 -4.33 -8.30
C CYS A 153 4.59 -4.23 -7.57
N THR A 154 3.64 -5.12 -7.90
CA THR A 154 2.30 -5.09 -7.31
C THR A 154 2.34 -5.35 -5.81
N GLY A 155 3.07 -6.37 -5.35
CA GLY A 155 3.23 -6.65 -3.92
C GLY A 155 3.95 -5.54 -3.16
N PHE A 156 4.93 -4.86 -3.79
CA PHE A 156 5.58 -3.69 -3.18
C PHE A 156 4.60 -2.54 -3.01
N ALA A 157 3.81 -2.23 -4.05
CA ALA A 157 2.83 -1.15 -4.01
C ALA A 157 1.76 -1.42 -2.94
N ALA A 158 1.24 -2.65 -2.87
CA ALA A 158 0.31 -3.10 -1.83
C ALA A 158 0.89 -2.93 -0.42
N THR A 159 2.13 -3.37 -0.23
CA THR A 159 2.84 -3.25 1.05
C THR A 159 3.09 -1.79 1.43
N ALA A 160 3.45 -0.94 0.47
CA ALA A 160 3.66 0.47 0.71
C ALA A 160 2.36 1.20 1.06
N ALA A 161 1.26 0.83 0.40
CA ALA A 161 -0.06 1.34 0.74
C ALA A 161 -0.45 0.94 2.17
N GLU A 162 -0.30 -0.34 2.51
CA GLU A 162 -0.61 -0.83 3.86
C GLU A 162 0.29 -0.21 4.93
N TYR A 163 1.58 0.00 4.64
CA TYR A 163 2.48 0.72 5.55
C TYR A 163 1.99 2.15 5.85
N LEU A 164 1.58 2.88 4.81
CA LEU A 164 1.04 4.23 4.99
C LEU A 164 -0.33 4.21 5.70
N HIS A 165 -1.16 3.21 5.41
CA HIS A 165 -2.46 3.00 6.03
C HIS A 165 -2.31 2.78 7.54
N CYS A 166 -1.37 1.92 7.97
CA CYS A 166 -1.03 1.72 9.39
C CYS A 166 -0.50 2.99 10.08
N LEU A 167 0.15 3.90 9.34
CA LEU A 167 0.58 5.19 9.90
C LEU A 167 -0.58 6.18 9.97
N TRP A 168 -1.52 6.11 9.05
CA TRP A 168 -2.64 7.04 8.97
C TRP A 168 -3.68 6.77 10.07
N HIS A 169 -4.06 5.52 10.31
CA HIS A 169 -4.95 5.16 11.41
C HIS A 169 -4.79 3.69 11.84
N ASP A 170 -5.50 3.29 12.90
CA ASP A 170 -5.50 1.91 13.39
C ASP A 170 -6.14 0.97 12.36
N VAL A 171 -5.45 -0.12 12.05
CA VAL A 171 -5.90 -1.14 11.09
C VAL A 171 -6.10 -2.49 11.77
N THR A 172 -7.14 -3.21 11.36
CA THR A 172 -7.35 -4.60 11.77
C THR A 172 -6.71 -5.51 10.72
N ILE A 173 -5.73 -6.31 11.13
CA ILE A 173 -5.07 -7.27 10.24
C ILE A 173 -6.08 -8.35 9.85
N ARG A 174 -6.30 -8.52 8.56
CA ARG A 174 -7.12 -9.60 8.00
C ARG A 174 -6.37 -10.93 8.12
N THR A 175 -7.08 -11.98 8.50
CA THR A 175 -6.52 -13.34 8.65
C THR A 175 -7.29 -14.33 7.79
N GLY A 176 -6.58 -15.24 7.13
CA GLY A 176 -7.16 -16.24 6.24
C GLY A 176 -6.10 -16.82 5.31
N PRO A 177 -6.35 -17.94 4.63
CA PRO A 177 -5.40 -18.53 3.68
C PRO A 177 -5.06 -17.61 2.50
N GLU A 178 -5.99 -16.76 2.09
CA GLU A 178 -5.81 -15.74 1.06
C GLU A 178 -5.04 -14.50 1.55
N HIS A 179 -4.92 -14.33 2.87
CA HIS A 179 -4.29 -13.18 3.50
C HIS A 179 -2.85 -13.44 3.87
N LEU A 180 -1.99 -12.43 3.70
CA LEU A 180 -0.60 -12.52 4.09
C LEU A 180 -0.48 -12.81 5.60
N PRO A 181 0.28 -13.83 6.03
CA PRO A 181 0.50 -14.12 7.44
C PRO A 181 1.06 -12.91 8.19
N ALA A 182 0.64 -12.71 9.44
CA ALA A 182 0.96 -11.52 10.22
C ALA A 182 2.48 -11.31 10.39
N GLU A 183 3.25 -12.38 10.56
CA GLU A 183 4.71 -12.33 10.63
C GLU A 183 5.36 -11.89 9.31
N CYS A 184 4.81 -12.31 8.17
CA CYS A 184 5.28 -11.90 6.85
C CYS A 184 4.92 -10.43 6.59
N LEU A 185 3.67 -10.04 6.90
CA LEU A 185 3.24 -8.64 6.84
C LEU A 185 4.17 -7.76 7.69
N ARG A 186 4.40 -8.15 8.95
CA ARG A 186 5.30 -7.42 9.85
C ARG A 186 6.71 -7.26 9.26
N ALA A 187 7.29 -8.34 8.74
CA ALA A 187 8.63 -8.29 8.14
C ALA A 187 8.69 -7.33 6.93
N ARG A 188 7.66 -7.31 6.08
CA ARG A 188 7.55 -6.38 4.96
C ARG A 188 7.39 -4.93 5.43
N LEU A 189 6.57 -4.67 6.46
CA LEU A 189 6.38 -3.34 7.04
C LEU A 189 7.65 -2.83 7.75
N GLU A 190 8.37 -3.69 8.47
CA GLU A 190 9.67 -3.39 9.09
C GLU A 190 10.73 -3.06 8.02
N LEU A 191 10.70 -3.74 6.88
CA LEU A 191 11.58 -3.43 5.75
C LEU A 191 11.32 -2.02 5.20
N LEU A 192 10.06 -1.61 5.00
CA LEU A 192 9.73 -0.25 4.60
C LEU A 192 10.07 0.78 5.67
N ALA A 193 9.82 0.50 6.95
CA ALA A 193 10.16 1.39 8.06
C ALA A 193 11.67 1.65 8.18
N ARG A 194 12.52 0.67 7.81
CA ARG A 194 13.98 0.86 7.74
C ARG A 194 14.38 1.85 6.64
N TRP A 195 13.71 1.83 5.50
CA TRP A 195 14.01 2.74 4.38
C TRP A 195 13.35 4.12 4.54
N PHE A 196 12.16 4.14 5.13
CA PHE A 196 11.32 5.33 5.27
C PHE A 196 10.78 5.41 6.70
N PRO A 197 11.61 5.82 7.68
CA PRO A 197 11.19 5.90 9.08
C PRO A 197 9.94 6.78 9.25
N PRO A 198 8.97 6.39 10.09
CA PRO A 198 7.78 7.20 10.34
C PRO A 198 8.13 8.62 10.80
N ASN A 199 7.30 9.59 10.42
CA ASN A 199 7.44 10.97 10.88
C ASN A 199 7.28 11.03 12.42
N ARG A 200 7.83 12.08 13.04
CA ARG A 200 7.65 12.31 14.48
C ARG A 200 6.15 12.34 14.82
N GLY A 201 5.76 11.58 15.84
CA GLY A 201 4.36 11.46 16.27
C GLY A 201 3.64 10.24 15.69
N TYR A 202 4.19 9.63 14.64
CA TYR A 202 3.68 8.40 14.03
C TYR A 202 4.46 7.18 14.53
N ARG A 203 3.78 6.05 14.68
CA ARG A 203 4.40 4.76 15.04
C ARG A 203 3.71 3.66 14.26
N LEU A 204 4.51 2.76 13.69
CA LEU A 204 4.00 1.60 12.96
C LEU A 204 3.50 0.49 13.91
N PHE A 205 4.15 0.33 15.06
CA PHE A 205 3.81 -0.67 16.06
C PHE A 205 3.47 -0.01 17.39
N ALA A 206 2.46 -0.54 18.08
CA ALA A 206 2.10 -0.10 19.41
C ALA A 206 3.31 -0.24 20.36
N ALA A 207 3.49 0.74 21.25
CA ALA A 207 4.56 0.68 22.24
C ALA A 207 4.23 -0.40 23.28
N GLY A 208 4.85 -1.58 23.18
CA GLY A 208 4.75 -2.64 24.19
C GLY A 208 4.39 -4.04 23.70
N GLU A 209 4.11 -4.23 22.40
CA GLU A 209 3.82 -5.57 21.86
C GLU A 209 5.11 -6.34 21.55
N ALA A 210 5.76 -6.81 22.62
CA ALA A 210 6.57 -8.01 22.53
C ALA A 210 5.62 -9.19 22.25
N GLN A 211 5.72 -9.71 21.03
CA GLN A 211 5.29 -11.04 20.58
C GLN A 211 4.32 -11.79 21.51
N ARG A 212 3.02 -11.53 21.38
CA ARG A 212 1.98 -12.47 21.83
C ARG A 212 1.24 -12.96 20.60
N GLY A 213 1.74 -14.06 20.02
CA GLY A 213 0.89 -14.92 19.23
C GLY A 213 -0.15 -15.53 20.17
N THR A 214 -1.39 -15.06 20.08
CA THR A 214 -2.53 -15.77 20.66
C THR A 214 -3.40 -16.21 19.51
N GLY A 215 -3.07 -17.37 18.95
CA GLY A 215 -4.06 -18.19 18.29
C GLY A 215 -5.14 -18.50 19.32
N SER A 216 -6.35 -18.01 19.09
CA SER A 216 -7.53 -18.43 19.81
C SER A 216 -7.86 -19.85 19.35
N ALA A 217 -7.32 -20.86 20.03
CA ALA A 217 -7.90 -22.18 20.04
C ALA A 217 -9.14 -22.10 20.93
N GLY A 218 -10.32 -22.19 20.30
CA GLY A 218 -11.59 -22.32 21.02
C GLY A 218 -11.58 -23.55 21.93
N PRO A 219 -12.28 -23.51 23.08
CA PRO A 219 -12.29 -24.61 24.02
C PRO A 219 -13.01 -25.81 23.40
N SER A 220 -12.32 -26.94 23.31
CA SER A 220 -12.92 -28.25 23.02
C SER A 220 -13.81 -28.64 24.20
N GLU A 221 -15.12 -28.79 23.95
CA GLU A 221 -16.05 -29.40 24.90
C GLU A 221 -15.70 -30.90 25.08
N PRO A 222 -15.77 -31.43 26.32
CA PRO A 222 -15.62 -32.86 26.55
C PRO A 222 -16.91 -33.61 26.22
N ASN A 223 -16.79 -34.61 25.34
CA ASN A 223 -17.82 -35.60 25.04
C ASN A 223 -18.10 -36.49 26.27
N PRO A 224 -19.34 -36.63 26.77
CA PRO A 224 -19.68 -37.65 27.73
C PRO A 224 -19.91 -39.01 27.03
N ALA A 225 -19.60 -40.06 27.79
CA ALA A 225 -19.56 -41.48 27.40
C ALA A 225 -20.88 -42.06 26.89
#